data_AF-B9S8M9-F1
#
_entry.id   AF-B9S8M9-F1
#
_cell.length_a   1.000
_cell.length_b   1.000
_cell.length_c   1.000
_cell.angle_alpha   90.00
_cell.angle_beta   90.00
_cell.angle_gamma   90.00
#
_symmetry.space_group_name_H-M   'P 1'
#
loop_
_entity.id
_entity.type
_entity.pdbx_description
1 polymer ?
#
loop_
_entity_poly.entity_id
_entity_poly.type
_entity_poly.pdbx_seq_one_letter_code
_entity_poly.pdbx_strand_id
1 'polypeptide(L)' 'MEKQRHFVLVHGAWCWYKVAARLKSSGHKFTALGLAASGVNPKQVHHLKSISDYFQPLM' A
#
# COMPACT_ATOMS: atom_id res chain seq x y z
N MET A 1 23.45 -1.70 -15.39
CA MET A 1 22.53 -0.85 -14.60
C MET A 1 21.32 -1.70 -14.26
N GLU A 2 20.92 -1.75 -12.99
CA GLU A 2 19.69 -2.47 -12.61
C GLU A 2 18.47 -1.81 -13.26
N LYS A 3 17.55 -2.65 -13.75
CA LYS A 3 16.35 -2.19 -14.44
C LYS A 3 15.42 -1.52 -13.42
N GLN A 4 15.03 -0.27 -13.65
CA GLN A 4 14.04 0.39 -12.82
C GLN A 4 12.70 -0.36 -12.92
N ARG A 5 12.11 -0.68 -11.76
CA ARG A 5 10.81 -1.34 -11.64
C ARG A 5 9.84 -0.46 -10.87
N HIS A 6 8.56 -0.76 -11.01
CA HIS A 6 7.50 -0.18 -10.19
C HIS A 6 7.03 -1.23 -9.19
N PHE A 7 7.14 -0.92 -7.90
CA PHE A 7 6.66 -1.76 -6.80
C PHE A 7 5.29 -1.29 -6.31
N VAL A 8 4.34 -2.22 -6.17
CA VAL A 8 3.06 -1.97 -5.51
C VAL A 8 3.13 -2.59 -4.12
N LEU A 9 3.08 -1.75 -3.09
CA LEU A 9 3.16 -2.14 -1.69
C LEU A 9 1.77 -2.15 -1.08
N VAL A 10 1.31 -3.31 -0.61
CA VAL A 10 -0.08 -3.54 -0.20
C VAL A 10 -0.11 -3.86 1.29
N HIS A 11 -0.58 -2.91 2.11
CA HIS A 11 -0.97 -3.12 3.52
C HIS A 11 -1.54 -1.79 4.07
N GLY A 12 -1.40 -1.47 5.36
CA GLY A 12 -1.47 -0.09 5.83
C GLY A 12 -0.28 0.72 5.31
N ALA A 13 -0.54 1.76 4.52
CA ALA A 13 0.48 2.52 3.79
C ALA A 13 1.69 2.96 4.64
N TRP A 14 1.50 3.24 5.93
CA TRP A 14 2.55 3.70 6.84
C TRP A 14 3.65 2.67 7.12
N CYS A 15 3.34 1.36 7.12
CA CYS A 15 4.33 0.34 7.45
C CYS A 15 5.51 0.28 6.47
N TRP A 16 5.33 0.84 5.27
CA TRP A 16 6.29 0.80 4.18
C TRP A 16 7.33 1.91 4.21
N TYR A 17 7.31 2.86 5.16
CA TYR A 17 8.13 4.08 5.08
C TYR A 17 9.64 3.82 4.86
N LYS A 18 10.24 2.81 5.52
CA LYS A 18 11.65 2.44 5.34
C LYS A 18 11.92 1.81 3.97
N VAL A 19 11.02 0.94 3.52
CA VAL A 19 11.12 0.25 2.23
C VAL A 19 10.95 1.25 1.09
N ALA A 20 9.95 2.13 1.18
CA ALA A 20 9.72 3.23 0.26
C ALA A 20 10.94 4.15 0.12
N ALA A 21 11.58 4.52 1.24
CA ALA A 21 12.81 5.31 1.22
C ALA A 21 13.95 4.61 0.46
N ARG A 22 14.13 3.30 0.67
CA ARG A 22 15.13 2.49 -0.05
C ARG A 22 14.83 2.37 -1.53
N LEU A 23 13.59 2.07 -1.91
CA LEU A 23 13.15 1.98 -3.30
C LEU A 23 13.34 3.31 -4.04
N LYS A 24 13.02 4.44 -3.39
CA LYS A 24 13.25 5.77 -3.97
C LYS A 24 14.75 6.03 -4.17
N SER A 25 15.57 5.69 -3.18
CA SER A 25 17.04 5.87 -3.26
C SER A 25 17.69 5.01 -4.35
N SER A 26 17.12 3.85 -4.69
CA SER A 26 17.60 3.00 -5.78
C SER A 26 17.00 3.36 -7.16
N GLY A 27 16.24 4.47 -7.23
CA GLY A 27 15.62 4.96 -8.47
C GLY A 27 14.39 4.17 -8.91
N HIS A 28 13.76 3.40 -8.02
CA HIS A 28 12.52 2.69 -8.31
C HIS A 28 11.29 3.55 -8.02
N LYS A 29 10.22 3.31 -8.80
CA LYS A 29 8.90 3.86 -8.51
C LYS A 29 8.19 2.94 -7.52
N PHE A 30 7.36 3.50 -6.66
CA PHE A 30 6.51 2.70 -5.80
C PHE A 30 5.15 3.35 -5.60
N THR A 31 4.14 2.53 -5.37
CA THR A 31 2.82 2.94 -4.90
C THR A 31 2.55 2.21 -3.59
N ALA A 32 2.39 2.95 -2.49
CA ALA A 32 1.96 2.37 -1.22
C ALA A 32 0.45 2.56 -1.07
N LEU A 33 -0.31 1.46 -1.18
CA LEU A 33 -1.76 1.47 -1.06
C LEU A 33 -2.14 1.10 0.37
N GLY A 34 -3.03 1.90 0.96
CA GLY A 34 -3.70 1.61 2.22
C GLY A 34 -4.96 0.80 1.98
N LEU A 35 -5.05 -0.40 2.56
CA LEU A 35 -6.27 -1.21 2.49
C LEU A 35 -7.43 -0.55 3.24
N ALA A 36 -8.66 -0.98 2.94
CA ALA A 36 -9.82 -0.41 3.60
C ALA A 36 -9.75 -0.66 5.12
N ALA A 37 -10.16 0.32 5.91
CA ALA A 37 -9.99 0.29 7.37
C ALA A 37 -8.54 0.14 7.88
N SER A 38 -7.54 0.43 7.06
CA SER A 38 -6.13 0.43 7.46
C SER A 38 -5.50 1.83 7.37
N GLY A 39 -4.60 2.14 8.31
CA GLY A 39 -3.89 3.41 8.36
C GLY A 39 -4.84 4.60 8.55
N VAL A 40 -4.85 5.52 7.58
CA VAL A 40 -5.68 6.74 7.60
C VAL A 40 -7.06 6.55 6.95
N ASN A 41 -7.41 5.32 6.55
CA ASN A 41 -8.70 5.05 5.92
C ASN A 41 -9.83 5.25 6.95
N PRO A 42 -10.87 6.08 6.65
CA PRO A 42 -11.93 6.37 7.61
C PRO A 42 -12.95 5.23 7.78
N LYS A 43 -12.95 4.23 6.90
CA LYS A 43 -13.83 3.06 7.00
C LYS A 43 -13.43 2.27 8.26
N GLN A 44 -14.38 1.93 9.10
CA GLN A 44 -14.11 1.10 10.27
C GLN A 44 -14.14 -0.38 9.91
N VAL A 45 -13.39 -1.21 10.64
CA VAL A 45 -13.30 -2.66 10.38
C VAL A 45 -14.68 -3.32 10.43
N HIS A 46 -15.57 -2.87 11.33
CA HIS A 46 -16.93 -3.40 11.45
C HIS A 46 -17.83 -3.09 10.23
N HIS A 47 -17.42 -2.17 9.35
CA HIS A 47 -18.10 -1.88 8.09
C HIS A 47 -17.61 -2.74 6.93
N LEU A 48 -16.62 -3.62 7.14
CA LEU A 48 -16.16 -4.58 6.13
C LEU A 48 -17.05 -5.83 6.22
N LYS A 49 -17.78 -6.14 5.15
CA LYS A 49 -18.69 -7.30 5.08
C LYS A 49 -18.04 -8.50 4.39
N SER A 50 -16.89 -8.29 3.77
CA SER A 50 -16.17 -9.30 3.00
C SER A 50 -14.69 -8.95 2.86
N ILE A 51 -13.89 -9.94 2.47
CA ILE A 51 -12.50 -9.70 2.09
C ILE A 51 -12.38 -8.82 0.84
N SER A 52 -13.38 -8.85 -0.04
CA SER A 52 -13.48 -7.94 -1.19
C SER A 52 -13.59 -6.49 -0.74
N ASP A 53 -14.36 -6.20 0.33
CA ASP A 53 -14.46 -4.85 0.89
C ASP A 53 -13.14 -4.34 1.47
N TYR A 54 -12.30 -5.25 1.96
CA TYR A 54 -10.98 -4.95 2.49
C TYR A 54 -9.99 -4.60 1.37
N PHE A 55 -10.04 -5.37 0.27
CA PHE A 55 -9.22 -5.16 -0.92
C PHE A 55 -9.79 -4.15 -1.91
N GLN A 56 -10.91 -3.48 -1.62
CA GLN A 56 -11.51 -2.49 -2.51
C GLN A 56 -10.53 -1.44 -3.06
N PRO A 57 -9.51 -0.94 -2.32
CA PRO A 57 -8.50 -0.02 -2.87
C PRO A 57 -7.59 -0.61 -3.96
N LEU A 58 -7.64 -1.92 -4.21
CA LEU A 58 -6.91 -2.62 -5.28
C LEU A 58 -7.81 -2.99 -6.47
N MET A 59 -9.13 -2.84 -6.35
CA MET A 59 -10.13 -3.13 -7.38
C MET A 59 -10.46 -1.87 -8.16
#